data_AF-A0A971TI58-F1
#
_entry.id   AF-A0A971TI58-F1
#
_cell.length_a   1.000
_cell.length_b   1.000
_cell.length_c   1.000
_cell.angle_alpha   90.00
_cell.angle_beta   90.00
_cell.angle_gamma   90.00
#
_symmetry.space_group_name_H-M   'P 1'
#
loop_
_entity.id
_entity.type
_entity.pdbx_description
1 polymer ?
#
loop_
_entity_poly.entity_id
_entity_poly.type
_entity_poly.pdbx_seq_one_letter_code
_entity_poly.pdbx_strand_id
1 'polypeptide(L)'
;RSEFPDFVPQVVEMFDSGRAGQIVIFADRGWDFSPIDLGGHGSAIRDDMIVPFFVAGPDIPHGEILTARLVDLVPTVLDIMNLADRQALFGQFDGQSILDELKQTQPAP
;
A
#
# COMPACT_ATOMS: atom_id res chain seq x y z
N ARG A 1 -15.66 -0.09 -4.33
CA ARG A 1 -14.30 0.29 -3.90
C ARG A 1 -14.48 1.11 -2.60
N SER A 2 -13.84 0.74 -1.48
CA SER A 2 -14.11 1.31 -0.12
C SER A 2 -13.72 2.79 0.01
N GLU A 3 -14.42 3.56 0.85
CA GLU A 3 -14.00 4.91 1.26
C GLU A 3 -12.73 4.89 2.13
N PHE A 4 -12.54 3.82 2.90
CA PHE A 4 -11.38 3.58 3.75
C PHE A 4 -10.64 2.33 3.25
N PRO A 5 -9.81 2.43 2.19
CA PRO A 5 -9.09 1.29 1.66
C PRO A 5 -7.99 0.85 2.64
N ASP A 6 -7.84 -0.46 2.84
CA ASP A 6 -6.78 -1.06 3.67
C ASP A 6 -6.74 -0.60 5.15
N PHE A 7 -7.78 0.10 5.63
CA PHE A 7 -7.76 0.71 6.95
C PHE A 7 -7.74 -0.30 8.11
N VAL A 8 -8.50 -1.39 8.01
CA VAL A 8 -8.61 -2.39 9.08
C VAL A 8 -7.27 -3.06 9.42
N PRO A 9 -6.51 -3.62 8.46
CA PRO A 9 -5.19 -4.18 8.80
C PRO A 9 -4.22 -3.10 9.31
N GLN A 10 -4.20 -1.91 8.68
CA GLN A 10 -3.29 -0.84 9.08
C GLN A 10 -3.54 -0.29 10.49
N VAL A 11 -4.80 -0.14 10.91
CA VAL A 11 -5.10 0.35 12.26
C VAL A 11 -4.70 -0.67 13.31
N VAL A 12 -4.87 -1.97 13.04
CA VAL A 12 -4.43 -3.05 13.94
C VAL A 12 -2.91 -3.02 14.10
N GLU A 13 -2.18 -3.01 12.99
CA GLU A 13 -0.71 -2.98 12.98
C GLU A 13 -0.15 -1.70 13.63
N MET A 14 -0.82 -0.56 13.45
CA MET A 14 -0.44 0.69 14.11
C MET A 14 -0.44 0.54 15.64
N PHE A 15 -1.48 -0.09 16.20
CA PHE A 15 -1.61 -0.30 17.64
C PHE A 15 -0.70 -1.41 18.20
N ASP A 16 -0.11 -2.27 17.36
CA ASP A 16 0.95 -3.19 17.77
C ASP A 16 2.26 -2.44 18.11
N SER A 17 2.41 -1.19 17.67
CA SER A 17 3.56 -0.35 18.01
C SER A 17 3.40 0.31 19.38
N GLY A 18 4.36 0.11 20.29
CA GLY A 18 4.44 0.85 21.55
C GLY A 18 4.69 2.37 21.40
N ARG A 19 4.86 2.86 20.17
CA ARG A 19 4.96 4.30 19.84
C ARG A 19 3.62 4.91 19.45
N ALA A 20 2.58 4.10 19.24
CA ALA A 20 1.26 4.63 18.95
C ALA A 20 0.64 5.29 20.19
N GLY A 21 -0.11 6.36 19.97
CA GLY A 21 -0.94 6.95 21.02
C GLY A 21 -2.04 5.96 21.45
N GLN A 22 -2.49 6.06 22.70
CA GLN A 22 -3.60 5.24 23.19
C GLN A 22 -4.93 5.55 22.49
N ILE A 23 -5.03 6.76 21.95
CA ILE A 23 -6.16 7.24 21.15
C ILE A 23 -5.57 7.84 19.89
N VAL A 24 -6.10 7.42 18.75
CA VAL A 24 -5.80 8.02 17.44
C VAL A 24 -7.07 8.63 16.91
N ILE A 25 -7.00 9.91 16.52
CA ILE A 25 -8.11 10.66 15.95
C ILE A 25 -7.73 11.07 14.52
N PHE A 26 -8.70 10.96 13.62
CA PHE A 26 -8.58 11.45 12.26
C PHE A 26 -9.47 12.69 12.12
N ALA A 27 -8.92 13.75 11.51
CA ALA A 27 -9.72 14.90 11.14
C ALA A 27 -10.71 14.51 10.02
N ASP A 28 -11.84 15.20 9.96
CA ASP A 28 -12.79 15.04 8.86
C ASP A 28 -12.20 15.61 7.55
N ARG A 29 -12.78 15.26 6.41
CA ARG A 29 -12.34 15.69 5.08
C ARG A 29 -12.23 17.22 5.00
N GLY A 30 -11.05 17.70 4.63
CA GLY A 30 -10.75 19.13 4.50
C GLY A 30 -10.44 19.85 5.82
N TRP A 31 -10.32 19.12 6.92
CA TRP A 31 -9.88 19.63 8.22
C TRP A 31 -8.47 19.18 8.56
N ASP A 32 -7.77 19.99 9.34
CA ASP A 32 -6.47 19.68 9.95
C ASP A 32 -6.51 20.10 11.43
N PHE A 33 -5.63 19.54 12.26
CA PHE A 33 -5.39 19.98 13.62
C PHE A 33 -4.37 21.13 13.70
N SER A 34 -3.71 21.46 12.59
CA SER A 34 -2.79 22.59 12.45
C SER A 34 -3.47 23.78 11.77
N PRO A 35 -3.34 25.02 12.31
CA PRO A 35 -3.96 26.20 11.72
C PRO A 35 -3.13 26.84 10.60
N ILE A 36 -1.93 26.35 10.32
CA ILE A 36 -1.00 26.95 9.35
C ILE A 36 -0.82 26.13 8.08
N ASP A 37 -1.27 24.87 8.09
CA ASP A 37 -1.11 23.98 6.95
C ASP A 37 -2.17 24.27 5.89
N LEU A 38 -1.70 24.61 4.69
CA LEU A 38 -2.56 24.89 3.53
C LEU A 38 -2.96 23.60 2.79
N GLY A 39 -2.34 22.48 3.14
CA GLY A 39 -2.62 21.15 2.63
C GLY A 39 -1.96 20.12 3.54
N GLY A 40 -2.65 19.00 3.74
CA GLY A 40 -2.22 17.92 4.62
C GLY A 40 -2.56 16.56 4.02
N HIS A 41 -1.97 15.52 4.59
CA HIS A 41 -2.24 14.11 4.28
C HIS A 41 -2.19 13.30 5.58
N GLY A 42 -2.55 12.03 5.53
CA GLY A 42 -2.48 11.11 6.68
C GLY A 42 -3.86 10.80 7.28
N SER A 43 -4.92 11.14 6.56
CA SER A 43 -6.25 10.63 6.84
C SER A 43 -6.36 9.15 6.46
N ALA A 44 -7.43 8.50 6.91
CA ALA A 44 -7.76 7.13 6.52
C ALA A 44 -8.59 7.03 5.23
N ILE A 45 -8.94 8.17 4.62
CA ILE A 45 -9.83 8.20 3.46
C ILE A 45 -9.08 7.93 2.16
N ARG A 46 -9.82 7.42 1.19
CA ARG A 46 -9.39 7.06 -0.15
C ARG A 46 -8.49 8.10 -0.83
N ASP A 47 -8.77 9.39 -0.64
CA ASP A 47 -8.04 10.49 -1.29
C ASP A 47 -6.58 10.56 -0.88
N ASP A 48 -6.25 10.19 0.36
CA ASP A 48 -4.87 10.14 0.87
C ASP A 48 -4.22 8.77 0.70
N MET A 49 -5.04 7.71 0.67
CA MET A 49 -4.57 6.32 0.73
C MET A 49 -4.24 5.71 -0.64
N ILE A 50 -4.75 6.28 -1.74
CA ILE A 50 -4.47 5.76 -3.09
C ILE A 50 -3.27 6.47 -3.69
N VAL A 51 -2.19 5.72 -3.90
CA VAL A 51 -0.98 6.19 -4.57
C VAL A 51 -0.82 5.52 -5.94
N PRO A 52 -0.31 6.23 -6.95
CA PRO A 52 0.00 5.62 -8.24
C PRO A 52 1.20 4.70 -8.12
N PHE A 53 1.09 3.50 -8.69
CA PHE A 53 2.18 2.54 -8.78
C PHE A 53 2.24 1.95 -10.18
N PHE A 54 3.36 2.16 -10.87
CA PHE A 54 3.57 1.73 -12.24
C PHE A 54 4.73 0.73 -12.31
N VAL A 55 4.53 -0.36 -13.04
CA VAL A 55 5.55 -1.38 -13.29
C VAL A 55 5.66 -1.59 -14.80
N ALA A 56 6.89 -1.62 -15.31
CA ALA A 56 7.17 -1.87 -16.72
C ALA A 56 8.41 -2.75 -16.86
N GLY A 57 8.37 -3.67 -17.82
CA GLY A 57 9.48 -4.59 -18.10
C GLY A 57 9.18 -5.46 -19.32
N PRO A 58 10.16 -6.23 -19.82
CA PRO A 58 10.02 -7.03 -21.04
C PRO A 58 8.83 -8.02 -21.02
N ASP A 59 8.53 -8.57 -19.84
CA ASP A 59 7.48 -9.60 -19.65
C ASP A 59 6.25 -9.07 -18.89
N ILE A 60 6.12 -7.75 -18.75
CA ILE A 60 4.97 -7.12 -18.09
C ILE A 60 4.04 -6.56 -19.18
N PRO A 61 2.90 -7.21 -19.45
CA PRO A 61 1.94 -6.71 -20.43
C PRO A 61 1.32 -5.38 -19.96
N HIS A 62 0.75 -4.65 -20.92
CA HIS A 62 -0.04 -3.46 -20.61
C HIS A 62 -1.38 -3.87 -20.00
N GLY A 63 -1.67 -3.39 -18.80
CA GLY A 63 -2.92 -3.65 -18.10
C GLY A 63 -3.01 -2.92 -16.78
N GLU A 64 -4.02 -3.26 -15.98
CA GLU A 64 -4.26 -2.65 -14.68
C GLU A 64 -4.50 -3.74 -13.62
N ILE A 65 -3.91 -3.56 -12.43
CA ILE A 65 -4.25 -4.35 -11.24
C ILE A 65 -5.22 -3.51 -10.41
N LEU A 66 -6.42 -4.05 -10.14
CA LEU A 66 -7.49 -3.28 -9.49
C LEU A 66 -7.19 -2.93 -8.02
N THR A 67 -6.39 -3.74 -7.33
CA THR A 67 -6.04 -3.58 -5.91
C THR A 67 -4.67 -4.16 -5.65
N ALA A 68 -3.75 -3.34 -5.13
CA ALA A 68 -2.47 -3.76 -4.58
C ALA A 68 -2.15 -2.85 -3.39
N ARG A 69 -1.34 -3.32 -2.44
CA ARG A 69 -0.86 -2.52 -1.30
C ARG A 69 0.57 -2.10 -1.56
N LEU A 70 0.98 -0.95 -1.01
CA LEU A 70 2.34 -0.47 -1.17
C LEU A 70 3.39 -1.46 -0.59
N VAL A 71 3.02 -2.19 0.46
CA VAL A 71 3.86 -3.22 1.09
C VAL A 71 4.12 -4.43 0.19
N ASP A 72 3.33 -4.63 -0.86
CA ASP A 72 3.51 -5.71 -1.84
C ASP A 72 4.73 -5.45 -2.76
N LEU A 73 5.26 -4.21 -2.78
CA LEU A 73 6.40 -3.82 -3.62
C LEU A 73 7.65 -4.66 -3.36
N VAL A 74 8.08 -4.78 -2.10
CA VAL A 74 9.34 -5.46 -1.75
C VAL A 74 9.32 -6.95 -2.12
N PRO A 75 8.32 -7.75 -1.72
CA PRO A 75 8.26 -9.16 -2.12
C PRO A 75 8.16 -9.31 -3.64
N THR A 76 7.44 -8.42 -4.33
CA THR A 76 7.36 -8.41 -5.81
C THR A 76 8.71 -8.17 -6.48
N VAL A 77 9.49 -7.20 -5.99
CA VAL A 77 10.83 -6.91 -6.52
C VAL A 77 11.79 -8.08 -6.29
N LEU A 78 11.73 -8.72 -5.12
CA LEU A 78 12.55 -9.90 -4.83
C LEU A 78 12.22 -11.05 -5.79
N ASP A 79 10.94 -11.29 -6.08
CA ASP A 79 10.53 -12.32 -7.03
C ASP A 79 10.99 -12.01 -8.46
N ILE A 80 10.87 -10.75 -8.91
CA ILE A 80 11.38 -10.30 -10.21
C ILE A 80 12.89 -10.56 -10.34
N MET A 81 13.64 -10.35 -9.25
CA MET A 81 15.09 -10.55 -9.21
C MET A 81 15.49 -12.03 -9.02
N ASN A 82 14.54 -12.96 -8.90
CA ASN A 82 14.77 -14.36 -8.51
C ASN A 82 15.50 -14.48 -7.16
N LEU A 83 15.13 -13.62 -6.20
CA LEU A 83 15.66 -13.53 -4.84
C LEU A 83 14.58 -13.79 -3.78
N ALA A 84 13.51 -14.51 -4.13
CA ALA A 84 12.42 -14.84 -3.21
C ALA A 84 12.90 -15.54 -1.93
N ASP A 85 13.94 -16.36 -2.04
CA ASP A 85 14.60 -17.05 -0.92
C ASP A 85 15.22 -16.08 0.10
N ARG A 86 15.57 -14.86 -0.34
CA ARG A 86 16.13 -13.81 0.53
C ARG A 86 15.10 -13.19 1.46
N GLN A 87 13.80 -13.41 1.24
CA GLN A 87 12.76 -12.91 2.15
C GLN A 87 12.99 -13.41 3.58
N ALA A 88 13.47 -14.65 3.75
CA ALA A 88 13.79 -15.23 5.06
C ALA A 88 14.84 -14.44 5.86
N LEU A 89 15.65 -13.59 5.21
CA LEU A 89 16.63 -12.72 5.87
C LEU A 89 15.99 -11.52 6.59
N PHE A 90 14.78 -11.13 6.19
CA PHE A 90 14.09 -9.93 6.67
C PHE A 90 12.89 -10.25 7.58
N GLY A 91 12.62 -11.54 7.82
CA GLY A 91 11.42 -11.99 8.53
C GLY A 91 10.21 -12.11 7.61
N GLN A 92 9.03 -12.18 8.21
CA GLN A 92 7.78 -12.23 7.47
C GLN A 92 7.38 -10.81 7.02
N PHE A 93 7.10 -10.65 5.73
CA PHE A 93 6.48 -9.43 5.21
C PHE A 93 4.95 -9.53 5.34
N ASP A 94 4.29 -8.41 5.62
CA ASP A 94 2.83 -8.30 5.51
C ASP A 94 2.38 -8.27 4.04
N GLY A 95 3.24 -7.70 3.20
CA GLY A 95 3.07 -7.67 1.74
C GLY A 95 3.21 -9.04 1.09
N GLN A 96 2.56 -9.21 -0.06
CA GLN A 96 2.68 -10.40 -0.89
C GLN A 96 3.15 -10.02 -2.28
N SER A 97 3.86 -10.91 -2.96
CA SER A 97 4.29 -10.66 -4.33
C SER A 97 3.08 -10.66 -5.27
N ILE A 98 2.99 -9.62 -6.12
CA ILE A 98 1.98 -9.48 -7.17
C ILE A 98 2.55 -9.80 -8.56
N LEU A 99 3.72 -10.47 -8.64
CA LEU A 99 4.37 -10.75 -9.93
C LEU A 99 3.50 -11.60 -10.87
N ASP A 100 2.80 -12.60 -10.34
CA ASP A 100 1.92 -13.45 -11.14
C ASP A 100 0.73 -12.65 -11.69
N GLU A 101 0.17 -11.74 -10.90
CA GLU A 101 -0.90 -10.83 -11.33
C GLU A 101 -0.38 -9.90 -12.43
N LEU A 102 0.80 -9.30 -12.25
CA LEU A 102 1.44 -8.43 -13.23
C LEU A 102 1.60 -9.13 -14.59
N LYS A 103 2.10 -10.37 -14.61
CA LYS A 103 2.29 -11.18 -15.83
C LYS A 103 0.99 -11.59 -16.51
N GLN A 104 -0.13 -11.60 -15.77
CA GLN A 104 -1.44 -12.02 -16.26
C GLN A 104 -2.38 -10.83 -16.55
N THR A 105 -1.93 -9.60 -16.31
CA THR A 105 -2.75 -8.41 -16.55
C THR A 105 -3.23 -8.33 -18.00
N GLN A 106 -4.46 -7.85 -18.13
CA GLN A 106 -5.08 -7.52 -19.40
C GLN A 106 -5.43 -6.03 -19.42
N PRO A 107 -5.51 -5.41 -20.60
CA PRO A 107 -6.05 -4.06 -20.72
C PRO A 107 -7.45 -4.01 -20.09
N ALA A 108 -7.77 -2.93 -19.38
CA ALA A 108 -9.14 -2.69 -18.95
C ALA A 108 -10.07 -2.67 -20.19
N PRO A 109 -11.31 -3.20 -20.09
CA PRO A 109 -12.26 -3.23 -21.19
C PRO A 109 -12.64 -1.82 -21.69
#